data_AF-A0A4R4WSV5-F1
#
_entry.id   AF-A0A4R4WSV5-F1
#
_cell.length_a   1.000
_cell.length_b   1.000
_cell.length_c   1.000
_cell.angle_alpha   90.00
_cell.angle_beta   90.00
_cell.angle_gamma   90.00
#
_symmetry.space_group_name_H-M   'P 1'
#
loop_
_entity.id
_entity.type
_entity.pdbx_description
1 polymer ?
#
loop_
_entity_poly.entity_id
_entity_poly.type
_entity_poly.pdbx_seq_one_letter_code
_entity_poly.pdbx_strand_id
1 'polypeptide(L)'
;MTARWATLTWLLAVGAGVAESVVGAVHAVGDGISLPALAAQLAVRALVYGGLFVVIDRYFRQGVPWSRCLLAGILGTVGLASLVHQPISWLAGNDLSALPWSLTFALTAILRTIHLSALLAALFLTFHPATTRWFHR
;
A
#
# COMPACT_ATOMS: atom_id res chain seq x y z
N MET A 1 14.15 18.99 0.41
CA MET A 1 13.04 18.74 -0.55
C MET A 1 12.65 17.26 -0.60
N THR A 2 13.61 16.34 -0.70
CA THR A 2 13.37 14.89 -0.85
C THR A 2 12.61 14.22 0.31
N ALA A 3 12.84 14.63 1.56
CA ALA A 3 12.12 14.06 2.72
C ALA A 3 10.60 14.36 2.72
N ARG A 4 10.19 15.54 2.23
CA ARG A 4 8.78 15.89 2.06
C ARG A 4 8.12 15.02 0.99
N TRP A 5 8.79 14.83 -0.14
CA TRP A 5 8.33 13.93 -1.20
C TRP A 5 8.26 12.48 -0.74
N ALA A 6 9.27 11.98 -0.01
CA ALA A 6 9.25 10.64 0.58
C ALA A 6 8.06 10.45 1.53
N THR A 7 7.76 11.47 2.33
CA THR A 7 6.58 11.45 3.22
C THR A 7 5.28 11.41 2.41
N LEU A 8 5.17 12.25 1.37
CA LEU A 8 3.98 12.29 0.52
C LEU A 8 3.77 10.98 -0.23
N THR A 9 4.83 10.33 -0.74
CA THR A 9 4.70 9.04 -1.43
C THR A 9 4.36 7.91 -0.45
N TRP A 10 4.86 7.93 0.79
CA TRP A 10 4.40 7.01 1.83
C TRP A 10 2.92 7.21 2.17
N LEU A 11 2.47 8.45 2.34
CA LEU A 11 1.05 8.76 2.60
C LEU A 11 0.17 8.36 1.40
N LEU A 12 0.64 8.56 0.18
CA LEU A 12 -0.05 8.15 -1.04
C LEU A 12 -0.17 6.62 -1.12
N ALA A 13 0.88 5.88 -0.78
CA ALA A 13 0.83 4.41 -0.74
C ALA A 13 -0.21 3.93 0.28
N VAL A 14 -0.20 4.48 1.50
CA VAL A 14 -1.20 4.16 2.53
C VAL A 14 -2.62 4.52 2.07
N GLY A 15 -2.82 5.71 1.50
CA GLY A 15 -4.12 6.16 0.99
C GLY A 15 -4.64 5.28 -0.15
N ALA A 16 -3.76 4.86 -1.06
CA ALA A 16 -4.11 3.93 -2.14
C ALA A 16 -4.52 2.56 -1.58
N GLY A 17 -3.79 2.01 -0.60
CA GLY A 17 -4.17 0.76 0.07
C GLY A 17 -5.50 0.83 0.81
N VAL A 18 -5.82 1.97 1.41
CA VAL A 18 -7.14 2.22 2.01
C VAL A 18 -8.23 2.22 0.92
N ALA A 19 -8.02 2.94 -0.19
CA ALA A 19 -8.97 2.98 -1.30
C ALA A 19 -9.21 1.59 -1.91
N GLU A 20 -8.15 0.79 -2.10
CA GLU A 20 -8.28 -0.60 -2.54
C GLU A 20 -9.10 -1.46 -1.57
N SER A 21 -8.93 -1.22 -0.27
CA SER A 21 -9.68 -1.95 0.75
C SER A 21 -11.16 -1.61 0.74
N VAL A 22 -11.50 -0.35 0.48
CA VAL A 22 -12.89 0.08 0.31
C VAL A 22 -13.51 -0.55 -0.94
N VAL A 23 -12.82 -0.48 -2.09
CA VAL A 23 -13.32 -1.10 -3.34
C VAL A 23 -13.51 -2.62 -3.17
N GLY A 24 -12.53 -3.29 -2.54
CA GLY A 24 -12.62 -4.72 -2.25
C GLY A 24 -13.77 -5.07 -1.30
N ALA A 25 -14.02 -4.25 -0.28
CA ALA A 25 -15.11 -4.45 0.66
C ALA A 25 -16.49 -4.26 0.02
N VAL A 26 -16.66 -3.23 -0.82
CA VAL A 26 -17.91 -3.00 -1.57
C VAL A 26 -18.22 -4.21 -2.45
N HIS A 27 -17.21 -4.79 -3.10
CA HIS A 27 -17.38 -5.98 -3.92
C HIS A 27 -17.74 -7.22 -3.09
N ALA A 28 -17.02 -7.44 -1.98
CA ALA A 28 -17.27 -8.56 -1.06
C ALA A 28 -18.71 -8.56 -0.50
N VAL A 29 -19.26 -7.38 -0.19
CA VAL A 29 -20.66 -7.25 0.23
C VAL A 29 -21.62 -7.61 -0.91
N GLY A 30 -21.31 -7.19 -2.15
CA GLY A 30 -22.08 -7.56 -3.33
C GLY A 30 -22.08 -9.07 -3.62
N ASP A 31 -20.97 -9.75 -3.32
CA ASP A 31 -20.79 -11.20 -3.51
C ASP A 31 -21.36 -12.05 -2.34
N GLY A 32 -21.97 -11.42 -1.33
CA GLY A 32 -22.59 -12.12 -0.21
C GLY A 32 -21.61 -12.68 0.83
N ILE A 33 -20.38 -12.16 0.89
CA ILE A 33 -19.39 -12.57 1.90
C ILE A 33 -19.91 -12.26 3.31
N SER A 34 -19.59 -13.12 4.28
CA SER A 34 -20.02 -12.94 5.66
C SER A 34 -19.48 -11.64 6.27
N LEU A 35 -20.39 -10.82 6.81
CA LEU A 35 -20.06 -9.53 7.43
C LEU A 35 -19.00 -9.64 8.54
N PRO A 36 -18.99 -10.67 9.41
CA PRO A 36 -17.95 -10.81 10.43
C PRO A 36 -16.56 -11.04 9.84
N ALA A 37 -16.44 -11.84 8.78
CA ALA A 37 -15.15 -12.09 8.13
C ALA A 37 -14.63 -10.82 7.45
N LEU A 38 -15.52 -10.08 6.77
CA LEU A 38 -15.18 -8.80 6.16
C LEU A 38 -14.75 -7.76 7.22
N ALA A 39 -15.48 -7.68 8.34
CA ALA A 39 -15.17 -6.78 9.44
C ALA A 39 -13.80 -7.08 10.05
N ALA A 40 -13.48 -8.36 10.28
CA ALA A 40 -12.16 -8.77 10.78
C ALA A 40 -11.04 -8.38 9.81
N GLN A 41 -11.23 -8.62 8.50
CA GLN A 41 -10.26 -8.26 7.48
C GLN A 41 -10.03 -6.74 7.41
N LEU A 42 -11.11 -5.95 7.46
CA LEU A 42 -11.02 -4.49 7.47
C LEU A 42 -10.40 -3.94 8.75
N ALA A 43 -10.69 -4.54 9.91
CA ALA A 43 -10.10 -4.14 11.18
C ALA A 43 -8.58 -4.30 11.18
N VAL A 44 -8.08 -5.43 10.68
CA VAL A 44 -6.63 -5.67 10.55
C VAL A 44 -6.00 -4.61 9.63
N ARG A 45 -6.61 -4.35 8.47
CA ARG A 45 -6.10 -3.33 7.53
C ARG A 45 -6.13 -1.92 8.11
N ALA A 46 -7.19 -1.56 8.82
CA ALA A 46 -7.29 -0.27 9.49
C ALA A 46 -6.22 -0.11 10.58
N LEU A 47 -5.95 -1.16 11.35
CA LEU A 47 -4.90 -1.15 12.37
C LEU A 47 -3.52 -1.00 11.75
N VAL A 48 -3.25 -1.74 10.67
CA VAL A 48 -1.99 -1.64 9.92
C VAL A 48 -1.85 -0.24 9.32
N TYR A 49 -2.79 0.24 8.50
CA TYR A 49 -2.71 1.55 7.86
C TYR A 49 -2.70 2.71 8.85
N GLY A 50 -3.45 2.61 9.95
CA GLY A 50 -3.45 3.59 11.03
C GLY A 50 -2.10 3.64 11.75
N GLY A 51 -1.54 2.48 12.13
CA GLY A 51 -0.21 2.40 12.72
C GLY A 51 0.88 2.97 11.81
N LEU A 52 0.79 2.68 10.51
CA LEU A 52 1.70 3.21 9.50
C LEU A 52 1.57 4.72 9.32
N PHE A 53 0.34 5.24 9.29
CA PHE A 53 0.10 6.68 9.27
C PHE A 53 0.76 7.37 10.48
N VAL A 54 0.63 6.79 11.68
CA VAL A 54 1.30 7.28 12.88
C VAL A 54 2.82 7.21 12.75
N VAL A 55 3.37 6.13 12.22
CA VAL A 55 4.82 6.00 11.96
C VAL A 55 5.32 7.11 11.03
N ILE A 56 4.59 7.35 9.94
CA ILE A 56 4.93 8.38 8.96
C ILE A 56 4.85 9.78 9.59
N ASP A 57 3.71 10.09 10.22
CA ASP A 57 3.42 11.43 10.72
C ASP A 57 4.26 11.81 11.94
N ARG A 58 4.47 10.87 12.86
CA ARG A 58 5.11 11.13 14.14
C ARG A 58 6.60 10.82 14.18
N TYR A 59 7.08 9.84 13.40
CA TYR A 59 8.47 9.38 13.52
C TYR A 59 9.28 9.66 12.26
N PHE A 60 8.74 9.31 11.09
CA PHE A 60 9.44 9.53 9.82
C PHE A 60 9.61 11.02 9.53
N ARG A 61 8.58 11.84 9.78
CA ARG A 61 8.64 13.31 9.67
C ARG A 61 9.57 13.99 10.67
N GLN A 62 9.96 13.30 11.75
CA GLN A 62 10.85 13.84 12.78
C GLN A 62 12.30 13.39 12.61
N GLY A 63 12.62 12.56 11.61
CA GLY A 63 14.00 12.14 11.34
C GLY A 63 14.44 10.95 12.19
N VAL A 64 13.49 10.16 12.69
CA VAL A 64 13.81 9.01 13.54
C VAL A 64 14.29 7.82 12.69
N PRO A 65 15.54 7.35 12.83
CA PRO A 65 16.16 6.44 11.87
C PRO A 65 15.49 5.06 11.77
N TRP A 66 14.96 4.52 12.87
CA TRP A 66 14.28 3.21 12.85
C TRP A 66 13.02 3.22 11.99
N SER A 67 12.36 4.38 11.83
CA SER A 67 11.15 4.51 11.02
C SER A 67 11.38 4.13 9.55
N ARG A 68 12.60 4.33 9.04
CA ARG A 68 12.98 3.97 7.67
C ARG A 68 12.99 2.46 7.49
N CYS A 69 13.63 1.74 8.40
CA CYS A 69 13.70 0.28 8.36
C CYS A 69 12.32 -0.33 8.57
N LEU A 70 11.49 0.26 9.43
CA LEU A 70 10.13 -0.23 9.66
C LEU A 70 9.24 0.00 8.42
N LEU A 71 9.28 1.18 7.80
CA LEU A 71 8.52 1.45 6.58
C LEU A 71 9.02 0.63 5.39
N ALA A 72 10.33 0.52 5.20
CA ALA A 72 10.89 -0.29 4.12
C ALA A 72 10.65 -1.78 4.32
N GLY A 73 10.81 -2.27 5.55
CA GLY A 73 10.56 -3.66 5.92
C GLY A 73 9.08 -3.99 5.81
N ILE A 74 8.25 -3.41 6.67
CA ILE A 74 6.82 -3.75 6.74
C ILE A 74 6.09 -3.29 5.47
N LEU A 75 6.18 -2.01 5.11
CA LEU A 75 5.41 -1.50 3.97
C LEU A 75 5.98 -1.97 2.64
N GLY A 76 7.31 -1.94 2.51
CA GLY A 76 7.98 -2.35 1.29
C GLY A 76 7.83 -3.83 0.99
N THR A 77 7.98 -4.73 1.97
CA THR A 77 7.90 -6.17 1.69
C THR A 77 6.47 -6.71 1.74
N VAL A 78 5.71 -6.42 2.79
CA VAL A 78 4.34 -6.94 2.95
C VAL A 78 3.40 -6.30 1.94
N GLY A 79 3.51 -4.98 1.74
CA GLY A 79 2.72 -4.26 0.74
C GLY A 79 2.99 -4.77 -0.68
N LEU A 80 4.26 -4.93 -1.05
CA LEU A 80 4.65 -5.44 -2.37
C LEU A 80 4.20 -6.91 -2.56
N ALA A 81 4.42 -7.76 -1.56
CA ALA A 81 3.98 -9.15 -1.60
C ALA A 81 2.45 -9.24 -1.79
N SER A 82 1.68 -8.43 -1.05
CA SER A 82 0.23 -8.39 -1.20
C SER A 82 -0.22 -7.93 -2.59
N LEU A 83 0.47 -6.96 -3.19
CA LEU A 83 0.12 -6.42 -4.51
C LEU A 83 0.45 -7.41 -5.64
N VAL A 84 1.54 -8.16 -5.51
CA VAL A 84 2.08 -9.03 -6.57
C VAL A 84 1.57 -10.47 -6.46
N HIS A 85 1.28 -10.96 -5.26
CA HIS A 85 0.82 -12.33 -5.05
C HIS A 85 -0.50 -12.63 -5.76
N GLN A 86 -1.48 -11.71 -5.68
CA GLN A 86 -2.79 -11.95 -6.28
C GLN A 86 -2.78 -11.95 -7.83
N PRO A 87 -2.13 -11.00 -8.52
CA PRO A 87 -2.00 -11.06 -9.99
C PRO A 87 -1.25 -12.30 -10.47
N ILE A 88 -0.15 -12.66 -9.81
CA ILE A 88 0.66 -13.84 -10.20
C ILE A 88 -0.13 -15.14 -10.00
N SER A 89 -0.79 -15.30 -8.85
CA SER A 89 -1.61 -16.50 -8.60
C SER A 89 -2.77 -16.62 -9.59
N TRP A 90 -3.38 -15.51 -9.99
CA TRP A 90 -4.42 -15.51 -11.03
C TRP A 90 -3.84 -15.89 -12.41
N LEU A 91 -2.73 -15.29 -12.82
CA LEU A 91 -2.02 -15.59 -14.08
C LEU A 91 -1.53 -17.05 -14.16
N ALA A 92 -1.20 -17.66 -13.02
CA ALA A 92 -0.79 -19.06 -12.98
C ALA A 92 -1.92 -20.05 -13.34
N GLY A 93 -3.19 -19.61 -13.24
CA GLY A 93 -4.36 -20.44 -13.53
C GLY A 93 -5.23 -19.94 -14.69
N ASN A 94 -4.87 -18.81 -15.34
CA ASN A 94 -5.71 -18.16 -16.34
C ASN A 94 -4.88 -17.51 -17.45
N ASP A 95 -5.45 -17.42 -18.64
CA ASP A 95 -4.90 -16.66 -19.76
C ASP A 95 -5.38 -15.19 -19.76
N LEU A 96 -4.63 -14.31 -20.43
CA LEU A 96 -4.99 -12.89 -20.56
C LEU A 96 -6.34 -12.66 -21.29
N SER A 97 -6.81 -13.63 -22.06
CA SER A 97 -8.12 -13.61 -22.71
C SER A 97 -9.28 -13.73 -21.70
N ALA A 98 -9.03 -14.26 -20.51
CA ALA A 98 -10.02 -14.43 -19.45
C ALA A 98 -10.19 -13.17 -18.57
N LEU A 99 -9.52 -12.06 -18.91
CA LEU A 99 -9.63 -10.83 -18.15
C LEU A 99 -11.06 -10.29 -18.21
N PRO A 100 -11.71 -10.07 -17.04
CA PRO A 100 -12.99 -9.40 -17.01
C PRO A 100 -12.76 -7.92 -17.34
N TRP A 101 -13.13 -7.47 -18.53
CA TRP A 101 -13.08 -6.05 -18.93
C TRP A 101 -14.17 -5.21 -18.25
N SER A 102 -14.34 -5.38 -16.94
CA SER A 102 -15.31 -4.67 -16.11
C SER A 102 -14.74 -3.36 -15.58
N LEU A 103 -15.62 -2.41 -15.25
CA LEU A 103 -15.23 -1.16 -14.59
C LEU A 103 -14.50 -1.43 -13.26
N THR A 104 -14.95 -2.43 -12.50
CA THR A 104 -14.33 -2.81 -11.22
C THR A 104 -12.91 -3.36 -11.40
N PHE A 105 -12.69 -4.16 -12.45
CA PHE A 105 -11.35 -4.63 -12.80
C PHE A 105 -10.43 -3.45 -13.15
N ALA A 106 -10.89 -2.53 -14.02
CA ALA A 106 -10.13 -1.36 -14.41
C ALA A 106 -9.80 -0.46 -13.20
N LEU A 107 -10.77 -0.19 -12.33
CA LEU A 107 -10.56 0.61 -11.11
C LEU A 107 -9.56 -0.05 -10.16
N THR A 108 -9.69 -1.36 -9.95
CA THR A 108 -8.76 -2.12 -9.09
C THR A 108 -7.34 -2.10 -9.67
N ALA A 109 -7.20 -2.28 -11.00
CA ALA A 109 -5.91 -2.23 -11.67
C ALA A 109 -5.26 -0.84 -11.53
N ILE A 110 -6.01 0.24 -11.75
CA ILE A 110 -5.52 1.62 -11.60
C ILE A 110 -5.06 1.87 -10.15
N LEU A 111 -5.87 1.50 -9.16
CA LEU A 111 -5.51 1.67 -7.75
C LEU A 111 -4.24 0.90 -7.39
N ARG A 112 -4.09 -0.33 -7.89
CA ARG A 112 -2.87 -1.13 -7.73
C ARG A 112 -1.65 -0.47 -8.34
N THR A 113 -1.78 0.06 -9.56
CA THR A 113 -0.69 0.75 -10.23
C THR A 113 -0.28 2.01 -9.46
N ILE A 114 -1.25 2.78 -8.96
CA ILE A 114 -0.98 3.95 -8.11
C ILE A 114 -0.31 3.53 -6.80
N HIS A 115 -0.83 2.52 -6.12
CA HIS A 115 -0.26 2.02 -4.88
C HIS A 115 1.17 1.52 -5.08
N LEU A 116 1.40 0.67 -6.09
CA LEU A 116 2.72 0.11 -6.39
C LEU A 116 3.72 1.20 -6.75
N SER A 117 3.35 2.14 -7.62
CA SER A 117 4.22 3.25 -8.01
C SER A 117 4.55 4.17 -6.83
N ALA A 118 3.56 4.47 -5.99
CA ALA A 118 3.76 5.23 -4.76
C ALA A 118 4.70 4.50 -3.79
N LEU A 119 4.53 3.18 -3.63
CA LEU A 119 5.36 2.35 -2.76
C LEU A 119 6.81 2.33 -3.24
N LEU A 120 7.04 2.09 -4.53
CA LEU A 120 8.38 2.07 -5.13
C LEU A 120 9.06 3.45 -5.04
N ALA A 121 8.32 4.52 -5.33
CA ALA A 121 8.82 5.88 -5.17
C ALA A 121 9.16 6.19 -3.70
N ALA A 122 8.33 5.75 -2.75
CA ALA A 122 8.58 5.93 -1.33
C ALA A 122 9.83 5.18 -0.86
N LEU A 123 10.02 3.93 -1.30
CA LEU A 123 11.24 3.16 -1.02
C LEU A 123 12.48 3.88 -1.57
N PHE A 124 12.45 4.25 -2.86
CA PHE A 124 13.56 4.93 -3.51
C PHE A 124 13.92 6.26 -2.81
N LEU A 125 12.92 7.11 -2.57
CA LEU A 125 13.11 8.42 -1.93
C LEU A 125 13.53 8.29 -0.45
N THR A 126 13.10 7.24 0.24
CA THR A 126 13.50 6.97 1.62
C THR A 126 14.99 6.70 1.72
N PHE A 127 15.59 5.97 0.77
CA PHE A 127 17.02 5.65 0.77
C PHE A 127 17.89 6.63 -0.02
N HIS A 128 17.28 7.61 -0.69
CA HIS A 128 18.00 8.63 -1.43
C HIS A 128 18.98 9.41 -0.51
N PRO A 129 20.23 9.70 -0.97
CA PRO A 129 21.27 10.34 -0.14
C PRO A 129 20.84 11.66 0.51
N ALA A 130 19.98 12.44 -0.18
CA ALA A 130 19.43 13.68 0.37
C ALA A 130 18.48 13.46 1.55
N THR A 131 17.72 12.36 1.56
CA THR A 131 16.85 11.97 2.68
C THR A 131 17.69 11.40 3.80
N THR A 132 18.68 10.54 3.50
CA THR A 132 19.64 10.02 4.48
C THR A 132 20.33 11.14 5.26
N ARG A 133 20.82 12.18 4.58
CA ARG A 133 21.42 13.36 5.23
C ARG A 133 20.47 14.09 6.18
N TRP A 134 19.16 14.04 5.93
CA TRP A 134 18.17 14.67 6.80
C TRP A 134 17.92 13.86 8.10
N PHE A 135 18.06 12.53 8.05
CA PHE A 135 17.99 11.67 9.24
C PHE A 135 19.28 11.69 10.10
N HIS A 136 20.37 12.27 9.59
CA HIS A 136 21.66 12.39 10.30
C HIS A 136 21.96 13.81 10.79
N ARG A 137 21.04 14.75 10.59
CA ARG A 137 21.13 16.12 11.12
C ARG A 137 20.31 16.22 12.40
#